data_AF-A0A4V1ERT9-F1
#
_entry.id   AF-A0A4V1ERT9-F1
#
_cell.length_a   1.000
_cell.length_b   1.000
_cell.length_c   1.000
_cell.angle_alpha   90.00
_cell.angle_beta   90.00
_cell.angle_gamma   90.00
#
_symmetry.space_group_name_H-M   'P 1'
#
loop_
_entity.id
_entity.type
_entity.pdbx_description
1 polymer ?
#
loop_
_entity_poly.entity_id
_entity_poly.type
_entity_poly.pdbx_seq_one_letter_code
_entity_poly.pdbx_strand_id
1 'polypeptide(L)'
;MRDYEMTIRKELGVRPPSCYLDLLKHHGDRFPEDPVTEASWIPGLGNVAFVVGTTQSFRAAFPSLPEEYIVIGYAGRKTIEKLGEDIDVYVMLNTKDESVALIDSLGKWETVSPNFHEWIASNLAKALLRTKYHGHLVVIEMRYEKEAEELTRQIRELEQERRLKVTDMATVMRKGDGSLEVRHHHEVSGKGVTTGGLAGLLLGTLMLHPLLGAAVGAAAGAASSALPALLDHVGIENDFLRELSCMLTPGAAALFVLVEEPESRPVLERIKGLGGKVLITTLSRRAELTLQAALNGEGPETP
;
A
#
# COMPACT_ATOMS: atom_id res chain seq x y z
N MET A 1 27.62 9.63 -5.06
CA MET A 1 26.50 8.87 -4.47
C MET A 1 26.38 9.29 -3.02
N ARG A 2 25.18 9.66 -2.54
CA ARG A 2 24.96 9.95 -1.12
C ARG A 2 25.12 8.64 -0.34
N ASP A 3 26.10 8.57 0.56
CA ASP A 3 26.33 7.39 1.39
C ASP A 3 25.55 7.52 2.70
N TYR A 4 24.25 7.23 2.60
CA TYR A 4 23.32 7.31 3.73
C TYR A 4 23.74 6.41 4.91
N GLU A 5 24.35 5.26 4.62
CA GLU A 5 24.87 4.35 5.64
C GLU A 5 26.02 5.02 6.42
N MET A 6 26.97 5.64 5.71
CA MET A 6 28.08 6.34 6.35
C MET A 6 27.59 7.48 7.26
N THR A 7 26.63 8.30 6.79
CA THR A 7 26.07 9.38 7.59
C THR A 7 25.39 8.86 8.84
N ILE A 8 24.47 7.89 8.72
CA ILE A 8 23.74 7.37 9.88
C ILE A 8 24.70 6.67 10.86
N ARG A 9 25.66 5.90 10.36
CA ARG A 9 26.65 5.23 11.21
C ARG A 9 27.52 6.22 11.97
N LYS A 10 27.96 7.29 11.31
CA LYS A 10 28.81 8.31 11.91
C LYS A 10 28.06 9.11 12.98
N GLU A 11 26.83 9.53 12.68
CA GLU A 11 26.09 10.47 13.52
C GLU A 11 25.23 9.79 14.60
N LEU A 12 24.78 8.54 14.37
CA LEU A 12 23.90 7.79 15.29
C LEU A 12 24.55 6.52 15.88
N GLY A 13 25.73 6.12 15.41
CA GLY A 13 26.43 4.94 15.94
C GLY A 13 25.81 3.58 15.55
N VAL A 14 24.80 3.57 14.69
CA VAL A 14 24.05 2.36 14.29
C VAL A 14 24.18 2.09 12.80
N ARG A 15 23.99 0.82 12.42
CA ARG A 15 23.94 0.41 11.02
C ARG A 15 22.49 0.12 10.63
N PRO A 16 21.88 0.90 9.73
CA PRO A 16 20.50 0.63 9.34
C PRO A 16 20.36 -0.68 8.56
N PRO A 17 19.17 -1.31 8.58
CA PRO A 17 18.88 -2.49 7.77
C PRO A 17 19.07 -2.22 6.27
N SER A 18 19.45 -3.25 5.51
CA SER A 18 19.69 -3.13 4.06
C SER A 18 18.45 -2.66 3.30
N CYS A 19 17.27 -3.21 3.64
CA CYS A 19 16.00 -2.83 3.03
C CYS A 19 15.72 -1.31 3.17
N TYR A 20 16.00 -0.74 4.34
CA TYR A 20 15.86 0.70 4.57
C TYR A 20 16.91 1.53 3.82
N LEU A 21 18.16 1.06 3.76
CA LEU A 21 19.21 1.72 2.97
C LEU A 21 18.89 1.73 1.47
N ASP A 22 18.30 0.67 0.95
CA ASP A 22 17.87 0.59 -0.45
C ASP A 22 16.71 1.53 -0.73
N LEU A 23 15.75 1.66 0.18
CA LEU A 23 14.68 2.67 0.10
C LEU A 23 15.26 4.09 -0.02
N LEU A 24 16.21 4.45 0.85
CA LEU A 24 16.86 5.76 0.82
C LEU A 24 17.71 5.96 -0.46
N LYS A 25 18.45 4.94 -0.91
CA LYS A 25 19.25 5.01 -2.15
C LYS A 25 18.41 5.31 -3.38
N HIS A 26 17.25 4.68 -3.50
CA HIS A 26 16.40 4.81 -4.69
C HIS A 26 15.41 5.98 -4.61
N HIS A 27 15.02 6.39 -3.40
CA HIS A 27 13.89 7.31 -3.21
C HIS A 27 14.10 8.39 -2.14
N GLY A 28 15.27 8.43 -1.48
CA GLY A 28 15.52 9.36 -0.38
C GLY A 28 15.51 10.85 -0.76
N ASP A 29 15.62 11.17 -2.06
CA ASP A 29 15.43 12.52 -2.59
C ASP A 29 13.97 12.98 -2.63
N ARG A 30 13.02 12.05 -2.47
CA ARG A 30 11.58 12.33 -2.42
C ARG A 30 11.03 12.45 -1.00
N PHE A 31 11.87 12.23 0.02
CA PHE A 31 11.49 12.41 1.41
C PHE A 31 11.88 13.81 1.89
N PRO A 32 11.00 14.51 2.61
CA PRO A 32 11.27 15.84 3.13
C PRO A 32 12.25 15.80 4.32
N GLU A 33 12.89 16.94 4.58
CA GLU A 33 13.62 17.16 5.83
C GLU A 33 12.67 17.33 7.02
N ASP A 34 11.45 17.84 6.77
CA ASP A 34 10.41 18.02 7.77
C ASP A 34 9.10 17.33 7.34
N PRO A 35 8.92 16.02 7.61
CA PRO A 35 7.69 15.30 7.32
C PRO A 35 6.52 15.69 8.24
N VAL A 36 6.72 16.60 9.22
CA VAL A 36 5.64 17.12 10.08
C VAL A 36 4.85 18.20 9.33
N THR A 37 5.55 19.07 8.60
CA THR A 37 4.94 20.18 7.87
C THR A 37 4.85 19.94 6.37
N GLU A 38 5.73 19.11 5.81
CA GLU A 38 5.78 18.80 4.38
C GLU A 38 5.20 17.42 4.07
N ALA A 39 4.49 17.32 2.95
CA ALA A 39 3.95 16.04 2.49
C ALA A 39 5.08 15.13 1.98
N SER A 40 5.29 14.01 2.66
CA SER A 40 6.23 12.99 2.21
C SER A 40 5.65 12.10 1.11
N TRP A 41 6.51 11.66 0.17
CA TRP A 41 6.15 10.74 -0.92
C TRP A 41 5.58 9.41 -0.40
N ILE A 42 6.22 8.84 0.63
CA ILE A 42 5.63 7.79 1.46
C ILE A 42 5.16 8.47 2.74
N PRO A 43 3.84 8.49 3.04
CA PRO A 43 3.31 9.27 4.15
C PRO A 43 4.12 9.09 5.43
N GLY A 44 4.61 10.21 5.96
CA GLY A 44 5.34 10.27 7.21
C GLY A 44 6.85 10.05 7.14
N LEU A 45 7.42 9.40 6.11
CA LEU A 45 8.86 9.14 6.11
C LEU A 45 9.68 10.41 5.86
N GLY A 46 10.77 10.58 6.62
CA GLY A 46 11.72 11.67 6.45
C GLY A 46 12.99 11.23 5.74
N ASN A 47 13.77 12.20 5.25
CA ASN A 47 15.08 11.92 4.70
C ASN A 47 16.15 11.72 5.80
N VAL A 48 17.40 11.56 5.40
CA VAL A 48 18.49 11.30 6.36
C VAL A 48 18.74 12.46 7.33
N ALA A 49 18.48 13.72 6.94
CA ALA A 49 18.61 14.84 7.87
C ALA A 49 17.56 14.74 8.99
N PHE A 50 16.30 14.44 8.63
CA PHE A 50 15.24 14.14 9.59
C PHE A 50 15.64 12.99 10.52
N VAL A 51 16.10 11.87 9.94
CA VAL A 51 16.44 10.66 10.71
C VAL A 51 17.50 10.97 11.77
N VAL A 52 18.56 11.67 11.38
CA VAL A 52 19.66 12.01 12.29
C VAL A 52 19.18 12.99 13.36
N GLY A 53 18.60 14.13 12.96
CA GLY A 53 18.21 15.19 13.89
C GLY A 53 17.14 14.75 14.89
N THR A 54 16.11 14.05 14.41
CA THR A 54 15.00 13.60 15.26
C THR A 54 15.45 12.48 16.19
N THR A 55 16.26 11.52 15.72
CA THR A 55 16.78 10.46 16.60
C THR A 55 17.64 11.03 17.72
N GLN A 56 18.53 11.98 17.42
CA GLN A 56 19.35 12.64 18.44
C GLN A 56 18.48 13.39 19.46
N SER A 57 17.46 14.10 19.00
CA SER A 57 16.50 14.81 19.86
C SER A 57 15.75 13.85 20.80
N PHE A 58 15.27 12.72 20.28
CA PHE A 58 14.59 11.70 21.08
C PHE A 58 15.51 11.02 22.09
N ARG A 59 16.75 10.69 21.72
CA ARG A 59 17.73 10.11 22.66
C ARG A 59 18.11 11.08 23.78
N ALA A 60 18.19 12.37 23.47
CA ALA A 60 18.43 13.40 24.47
C ALA A 60 17.24 13.57 25.44
N ALA A 61 16.01 13.52 24.92
CA ALA A 61 14.79 13.65 25.72
C ALA A 61 14.45 12.38 26.53
N PHE A 62 14.76 11.20 25.99
CA PHE A 62 14.42 9.90 26.57
C PHE A 62 15.65 8.99 26.67
N PRO A 63 16.47 9.12 27.73
CA PRO A 63 17.68 8.30 27.91
C PRO A 63 17.41 6.79 28.00
N SER A 64 16.17 6.38 28.26
CA SER A 64 15.74 4.98 28.28
C SER A 64 15.42 4.41 26.89
N LEU A 65 15.42 5.23 25.84
CA LEU A 65 15.18 4.76 24.48
C LEU A 65 16.38 3.89 24.03
N PRO A 66 16.15 2.62 23.63
CA PRO A 66 17.25 1.75 23.21
C PRO A 66 18.00 2.32 22.00
N GLU A 67 19.33 2.22 22.01
CA GLU A 67 20.19 2.80 20.97
C GLU A 67 19.94 2.19 19.59
N GLU A 68 19.43 0.96 19.51
CA GLU A 68 19.04 0.32 18.26
C GLU A 68 17.86 0.97 17.54
N TYR A 69 17.07 1.83 18.20
CA TYR A 69 15.99 2.54 17.53
C TYR A 69 16.48 3.84 16.89
N ILE A 70 16.06 4.04 15.64
CA ILE A 70 16.16 5.31 14.92
C ILE A 70 14.76 5.79 14.54
N VAL A 71 14.54 7.10 14.58
CA VAL A 71 13.28 7.71 14.16
C VAL A 71 13.33 7.95 12.65
N ILE A 72 12.44 7.32 11.90
CA ILE A 72 12.45 7.33 10.42
C ILE A 72 11.28 8.11 9.81
N GLY A 73 10.27 8.46 10.61
CA GLY A 73 9.14 9.23 10.12
C GLY A 73 8.22 9.78 11.20
N TYR A 74 7.17 10.46 10.75
CA TYR A 74 6.10 11.07 11.51
C TYR A 74 4.75 10.42 11.16
N ALA A 75 4.07 9.85 12.15
CA ALA A 75 2.81 9.13 12.00
C ALA A 75 1.57 10.01 12.19
N GLY A 76 1.73 11.29 12.57
CA GLY A 76 0.64 12.22 12.81
C GLY A 76 0.43 12.55 14.28
N ARG A 77 -0.74 13.11 14.60
CA ARG A 77 -1.15 13.47 15.96
C ARG A 77 -2.17 12.49 16.50
N LYS A 78 -2.09 12.19 17.80
CA LYS A 78 -3.14 11.51 18.56
C LYS A 78 -3.61 12.41 19.70
N THR A 79 -4.92 12.45 19.94
CA THR A 79 -5.49 13.20 21.05
C THR A 79 -5.52 12.34 22.30
N ILE A 80 -5.00 12.84 23.42
CA ILE A 80 -5.18 12.21 24.72
C ILE A 80 -6.46 12.78 25.35
N GLU A 81 -7.55 12.01 25.34
CA GLU A 81 -8.84 12.43 25.90
C GLU A 81 -8.74 12.91 27.36
N LYS A 82 -7.85 12.31 28.15
CA LYS A 82 -7.63 12.67 29.56
C LYS A 82 -6.95 14.03 29.75
N LEU A 83 -6.26 14.54 28.73
CA LEU A 83 -5.49 15.80 28.78
C LEU A 83 -6.08 16.87 27.87
N GLY A 84 -6.93 16.50 26.90
CA GLY A 84 -7.45 17.42 25.89
C GLY A 84 -6.37 17.96 24.95
N GLU A 85 -5.22 17.31 24.88
CA GLU A 85 -4.05 17.74 24.11
C GLU A 85 -3.76 16.76 22.98
N ASP A 86 -3.34 17.32 21.84
CA ASP A 86 -2.79 16.56 20.72
C ASP A 86 -1.29 16.35 20.93
N ILE A 87 -0.84 15.12 20.78
CA ILE A 87 0.57 14.76 20.85
C ILE A 87 1.04 14.14 19.55
N ASP A 88 2.27 14.46 19.18
CA ASP A 88 2.92 13.96 17.98
C ASP A 88 3.34 12.50 18.15
N VAL A 89 3.21 11.73 17.07
CA VAL A 89 3.58 10.32 16.99
C VAL A 89 4.56 10.14 15.85
N TYR A 90 5.62 9.37 16.10
CA TYR A 90 6.72 9.13 15.18
C TYR A 90 6.91 7.64 14.94
N VAL A 91 7.48 7.30 13.78
CA VAL A 91 7.82 5.94 13.40
C VAL A 91 9.28 5.68 13.74
N MET A 92 9.53 4.60 14.48
CA MET A 92 10.87 4.10 14.78
C MET A 92 11.15 2.79 14.07
N LEU A 93 12.40 2.60 13.67
CA LEU A 93 12.94 1.36 13.12
C LEU A 93 14.04 0.84 14.04
N ASN A 94 13.91 -0.41 14.45
CA ASN A 94 14.96 -1.12 15.17
C ASN A 94 16.02 -1.61 14.17
N THR A 95 17.28 -1.23 14.37
CA THR A 95 18.37 -1.57 13.44
C THR A 95 18.92 -2.99 13.62
N LYS A 96 18.49 -3.73 14.65
CA LYS A 96 18.95 -5.11 14.92
C LYS A 96 17.98 -6.17 14.41
N ASP A 97 16.69 -6.00 14.69
CA ASP A 97 15.65 -6.99 14.37
C ASP A 97 14.64 -6.49 13.33
N GLU A 98 14.83 -5.26 12.81
CA GLU A 98 13.98 -4.64 11.79
C GLU A 98 12.53 -4.38 12.22
N SER A 99 12.21 -4.55 13.50
CA SER A 99 10.88 -4.22 14.01
C SER A 99 10.56 -2.73 13.89
N VAL A 100 9.29 -2.42 13.65
CA VAL A 100 8.78 -1.06 13.53
C VAL A 100 7.92 -0.75 14.75
N ALA A 101 8.18 0.39 15.37
CA ALA A 101 7.44 0.89 16.52
C ALA A 101 6.91 2.30 16.28
N LEU A 102 5.87 2.68 17.02
CA LEU A 102 5.44 4.07 17.13
C LEU A 102 5.88 4.60 18.48
N ILE A 103 6.44 5.82 18.52
CA ILE A 103 6.76 6.55 19.75
C ILE A 103 6.02 7.87 19.74
N ASP A 104 5.42 8.25 20.87
CA ASP A 104 4.84 9.58 21.01
C ASP A 104 5.83 10.60 21.59
N SER A 105 5.47 11.89 21.50
CA SER A 105 6.26 12.99 22.07
C SER A 105 6.41 12.95 23.59
N LEU A 106 5.73 12.01 24.28
CA LEU A 106 5.87 11.76 25.71
C LEU A 106 6.78 10.55 26.00
N GLY A 107 7.34 9.92 24.97
CA GLY A 107 8.28 8.80 25.08
C GLY A 107 7.61 7.44 25.25
N LYS A 108 6.28 7.34 25.18
CA LYS A 108 5.58 6.05 25.20
C LYS A 108 5.61 5.47 23.79
N TRP A 109 5.98 4.20 23.70
CA TRP A 109 6.09 3.50 22.42
C TRP A 109 5.47 2.10 22.43
N GLU A 110 5.13 1.63 21.24
CA GLU A 110 4.59 0.29 21.00
C GLU A 110 5.06 -0.26 19.65
N THR A 111 5.36 -1.55 19.58
CA THR A 111 5.71 -2.23 18.32
C THR A 111 4.45 -2.43 17.49
N VAL A 112 4.49 -2.00 16.23
CA VAL A 112 3.37 -2.08 15.28
C VAL A 112 3.60 -3.08 14.16
N SER A 113 4.85 -3.51 13.94
CA SER A 113 5.18 -4.59 13.01
C SER A 113 6.48 -5.27 13.44
N PRO A 114 6.58 -6.61 13.31
CA PRO A 114 7.81 -7.33 13.59
C PRO A 114 8.90 -7.09 12.54
N ASN A 115 8.55 -6.65 11.33
CA ASN A 115 9.48 -6.53 10.20
C ASN A 115 9.25 -5.25 9.38
N PHE A 116 10.31 -4.51 9.08
CA PHE A 116 10.24 -3.26 8.31
C PHE A 116 9.66 -3.46 6.91
N HIS A 117 10.03 -4.56 6.25
CA HIS A 117 9.54 -4.90 4.91
C HIS A 117 8.00 -5.03 4.85
N GLU A 118 7.40 -5.74 5.80
CA GLU A 118 5.94 -5.90 5.88
C GLU A 118 5.25 -4.56 6.12
N TRP A 119 5.80 -3.75 7.04
CA TRP A 119 5.27 -2.43 7.35
C TRP A 119 5.34 -1.47 6.16
N ILE A 120 6.45 -1.46 5.42
CA ILE A 120 6.68 -0.51 4.32
C ILE A 120 5.99 -0.95 3.03
N ALA A 121 5.78 -2.25 2.80
CA ALA A 121 5.27 -2.79 1.53
C ALA A 121 3.96 -2.11 1.09
N SER A 122 2.99 -2.00 2.01
CA SER A 122 1.70 -1.36 1.70
C SER A 122 1.84 0.12 1.36
N ASN A 123 2.66 0.86 2.10
CA ASN A 123 2.84 2.30 1.93
C ASN A 123 3.68 2.62 0.69
N LEU A 124 4.71 1.82 0.41
CA LEU A 124 5.53 1.92 -0.78
C LEU A 124 4.72 1.60 -2.04
N ALA A 125 3.89 0.55 -2.03
CA ALA A 125 3.01 0.25 -3.14
C ALA A 125 2.03 1.40 -3.40
N LYS A 126 1.39 1.94 -2.36
CA LYS A 126 0.51 3.12 -2.46
C LYS A 126 1.24 4.33 -3.07
N ALA A 127 2.49 4.59 -2.66
CA ALA A 127 3.30 5.70 -3.15
C ALA A 127 3.75 5.51 -4.62
N LEU A 128 4.19 4.30 -4.99
CA LEU A 128 4.58 3.96 -6.36
C LEU A 128 3.39 4.07 -7.33
N LEU A 129 2.20 3.63 -6.89
CA LEU A 129 0.98 3.76 -7.68
C LEU A 129 0.62 5.22 -7.93
N ARG A 130 0.68 6.07 -6.91
CA ARG A 130 0.45 7.52 -7.05
C ARG A 130 1.42 8.20 -8.02
N THR A 131 2.67 7.72 -8.10
CA THR A 131 3.66 8.29 -9.03
C THR A 131 3.47 7.80 -10.45
N LYS A 132 3.15 6.51 -10.64
CA LYS A 132 3.01 5.92 -11.97
C LYS A 132 1.65 6.22 -12.60
N TYR A 133 0.63 6.34 -11.76
CA TYR A 133 -0.74 6.58 -12.18
C TYR A 133 -1.24 7.84 -11.46
N HIS A 134 -1.74 8.80 -12.22
CA HIS A 134 -2.44 9.97 -11.68
C HIS A 134 -3.83 9.56 -11.18
N GLY A 135 -3.90 8.69 -10.16
CA GLY A 135 -5.16 8.13 -9.67
C GLY A 135 -5.11 7.39 -8.34
N HIS A 136 -6.29 6.96 -7.91
CA HIS A 136 -6.57 6.25 -6.68
C HIS A 136 -6.79 4.76 -6.94
N LEU A 137 -6.10 3.91 -6.17
CA LEU A 137 -6.35 2.48 -6.12
C LEU A 137 -7.44 2.21 -5.09
N VAL A 138 -8.37 1.34 -5.44
CA VAL A 138 -9.33 0.73 -4.53
C VAL A 138 -9.36 -0.77 -4.80
N VAL A 139 -9.20 -1.57 -3.75
CA VAL A 139 -9.33 -3.02 -3.76
C VAL A 139 -10.49 -3.41 -2.87
N ILE A 140 -11.53 -4.02 -3.45
CA ILE A 140 -12.76 -4.40 -2.75
C ILE A 140 -12.91 -5.91 -2.80
N GLU A 141 -12.91 -6.56 -1.64
CA GLU A 141 -13.26 -7.96 -1.50
C GLU A 141 -14.78 -8.14 -1.52
N MET A 142 -15.23 -9.11 -2.31
CA MET A 142 -16.61 -9.58 -2.42
C MET A 142 -16.67 -11.04 -2.02
N ARG A 143 -17.75 -11.42 -1.32
CA ARG A 143 -17.88 -12.79 -0.80
C ARG A 143 -18.08 -13.80 -1.93
N TYR A 144 -18.74 -13.38 -3.01
CA TYR A 144 -19.04 -14.23 -4.15
C TYR A 144 -18.64 -13.58 -5.47
N GLU A 145 -18.23 -14.42 -6.44
CA GLU A 145 -17.91 -14.01 -7.81
C GLU A 145 -19.00 -13.13 -8.44
N LYS A 146 -20.28 -13.53 -8.29
CA LYS A 146 -21.42 -12.77 -8.84
C LYS A 146 -21.51 -11.34 -8.31
N GLU A 147 -21.14 -11.12 -7.06
CA GLU A 147 -21.16 -9.78 -6.47
C GLU A 147 -20.01 -8.93 -7.04
N ALA A 148 -18.84 -9.54 -7.26
CA ALA A 148 -17.73 -8.88 -7.95
C ALA A 148 -18.05 -8.56 -9.41
N GLU A 149 -18.74 -9.44 -10.12
CA GLU A 149 -19.23 -9.19 -11.49
C GLU A 149 -20.25 -8.05 -11.53
N GLU A 150 -21.18 -8.02 -10.58
CA GLU A 150 -22.16 -6.94 -10.47
C GLU A 150 -21.49 -5.60 -10.16
N LEU A 151 -20.57 -5.55 -9.20
CA LEU A 151 -19.80 -4.34 -8.90
C LEU A 151 -18.98 -3.88 -10.11
N THR A 152 -18.34 -4.82 -10.82
CA THR A 152 -17.62 -4.53 -12.06
C THR A 152 -18.55 -3.92 -13.11
N ARG A 153 -19.73 -4.50 -13.33
CA ARG A 153 -20.73 -4.00 -14.28
C ARG A 153 -21.15 -2.57 -13.94
N GLN A 154 -21.44 -2.30 -12.66
CA GLN A 154 -21.83 -0.98 -12.18
C GLN A 154 -20.73 0.08 -12.40
N ILE A 155 -19.46 -0.29 -12.19
CA ILE A 155 -18.32 0.59 -12.47
C ILE A 155 -18.15 0.85 -13.97
N ARG A 156 -18.33 -0.16 -14.83
CA ARG A 156 -18.29 0.03 -16.30
C ARG A 156 -19.41 0.94 -16.78
N GLU A 157 -20.60 0.86 -16.18
CA GLU A 157 -21.70 1.75 -16.53
C GLU A 157 -21.41 3.19 -16.11
N LEU A 158 -20.83 3.42 -14.93
CA LEU A 158 -20.36 4.75 -14.52
C LEU A 158 -19.31 5.32 -15.47
N GLU A 159 -18.41 4.47 -15.98
CA GLU A 159 -17.41 4.84 -16.98
C GLU A 159 -18.06 5.23 -18.31
N GLN A 160 -19.02 4.44 -18.80
CA GLN A 160 -19.79 4.74 -20.02
C GLN A 160 -20.59 6.04 -19.89
N GLU A 161 -21.14 6.30 -18.71
CA GLU A 161 -21.83 7.55 -18.36
C GLU A 161 -20.87 8.75 -18.22
N ARG A 162 -19.56 8.53 -18.31
CA ARG A 162 -18.49 9.53 -18.07
C ARG A 162 -18.53 10.13 -16.66
N ARG A 163 -19.05 9.38 -15.69
CA ARG A 163 -19.15 9.78 -14.27
C ARG A 163 -18.00 9.22 -13.42
N LEU A 164 -17.19 8.33 -13.99
CA LEU A 164 -15.99 7.80 -13.38
C LEU A 164 -14.95 7.58 -14.46
N LYS A 165 -13.75 8.13 -14.28
CA LYS A 165 -12.63 7.85 -15.17
C LYS A 165 -11.82 6.69 -14.60
N VAL A 166 -12.04 5.50 -15.17
CA VAL A 166 -11.30 4.29 -14.81
C VAL A 166 -10.07 4.18 -15.72
N THR A 167 -8.90 4.04 -15.11
CA THR A 167 -7.63 3.87 -15.85
C THR A 167 -7.35 2.40 -16.15
N ASP A 168 -7.71 1.51 -15.22
CA ASP A 168 -7.68 0.05 -15.39
C ASP A 168 -8.54 -0.62 -14.31
N MET A 169 -8.95 -1.85 -14.56
CA MET A 169 -9.78 -2.64 -13.66
C MET A 169 -9.57 -4.14 -13.89
N ALA A 170 -9.45 -4.90 -12.81
CA ALA A 170 -9.30 -6.36 -12.85
C ALA A 170 -9.97 -7.03 -11.67
N THR A 171 -10.52 -8.23 -11.88
CA THR A 171 -11.05 -9.09 -10.83
C THR A 171 -10.10 -10.25 -10.59
N VAL A 172 -9.78 -10.54 -9.32
CA VAL A 172 -9.04 -11.72 -8.90
C VAL A 172 -9.98 -12.62 -8.12
N MET A 173 -10.16 -13.86 -8.55
CA MET A 173 -11.03 -14.83 -7.89
C MET A 173 -10.21 -15.98 -7.33
N ARG A 174 -10.55 -16.44 -6.13
CA ARG A 174 -10.03 -17.69 -5.58
C ARG A 174 -10.98 -18.84 -5.86
N LYS A 175 -10.54 -19.79 -6.68
CA LYS A 175 -11.31 -21.00 -7.00
C LYS A 175 -11.39 -21.95 -5.80
N GLY A 176 -12.33 -22.89 -5.87
CA GLY A 176 -12.52 -23.91 -4.83
C GLY A 176 -11.32 -24.86 -4.65
N ASP A 177 -10.48 -25.01 -5.68
CA ASP A 177 -9.22 -25.76 -5.63
C ASP A 177 -8.04 -24.94 -5.05
N GLY A 178 -8.30 -23.69 -4.65
CA GLY A 178 -7.32 -22.77 -4.11
C GLY A 178 -6.53 -21.98 -5.16
N SER A 179 -6.69 -22.27 -6.46
CA SER A 179 -6.05 -21.51 -7.54
C SER A 179 -6.66 -20.11 -7.68
N LEU A 180 -5.88 -19.17 -8.21
CA LEU A 180 -6.32 -17.80 -8.48
C LEU A 180 -6.59 -17.62 -9.97
N GLU A 181 -7.72 -16.99 -10.30
CA GLU A 181 -8.08 -16.56 -11.65
C GLU A 181 -8.09 -15.04 -11.72
N VAL A 182 -7.43 -14.45 -12.72
CA VAL A 182 -7.40 -13.00 -12.93
C VAL A 182 -8.14 -12.67 -14.23
N ARG A 183 -9.16 -11.81 -14.14
CA ARG A 183 -9.92 -11.30 -15.29
C ARG A 183 -9.67 -9.79 -15.43
N HIS A 184 -9.14 -9.37 -16.57
CA HIS A 184 -8.97 -7.95 -16.89
C HIS A 184 -10.23 -7.40 -17.59
N HIS A 185 -10.65 -6.19 -17.21
CA HIS A 185 -11.88 -5.58 -17.73
C HIS A 185 -11.66 -4.41 -18.69
N HIS A 186 -10.42 -3.98 -18.87
CA HIS A 186 -10.00 -3.03 -19.91
C HIS A 186 -9.16 -3.74 -20.97
N GLU A 187 -9.44 -3.46 -22.25
CA GLU A 187 -8.52 -3.81 -23.32
C GLU A 187 -7.31 -2.88 -23.24
N VAL A 188 -6.10 -3.44 -23.28
CA VAL A 188 -4.86 -2.68 -23.51
C VAL A 188 -4.89 -2.17 -24.95
N SER A 189 -5.71 -1.16 -25.23
CA SER A 189 -5.80 -0.52 -26.53
C SER A 189 -4.62 0.42 -26.71
N GLY A 190 -3.50 -0.16 -27.12
CA GLY A 190 -2.31 0.56 -27.53
C GLY A 190 -1.29 -0.40 -28.11
N LYS A 191 -1.08 -0.36 -29.43
CA LYS A 191 0.06 -1.01 -30.10
C LYS A 191 1.35 -0.50 -29.47
N GLY A 192 1.87 -1.23 -28.49
CA GLY A 192 3.08 -0.85 -27.76
C GLY A 192 3.15 -1.29 -26.30
N VAL A 193 2.04 -1.73 -25.69
CA VAL A 193 2.07 -2.24 -24.31
C VAL A 193 1.91 -3.76 -24.34
N THR A 194 3.04 -4.46 -24.27
CA THR A 194 3.10 -5.91 -24.05
C THR A 194 2.53 -6.23 -22.67
N THR A 195 1.34 -6.86 -22.64
CA THR A 195 0.76 -7.71 -21.57
C THR A 195 1.44 -7.60 -20.18
N GLY A 196 0.87 -6.75 -19.33
CA GLY A 196 1.23 -6.58 -17.92
C GLY A 196 0.24 -5.65 -17.24
N GLY A 197 -1.06 -5.97 -17.33
CA GLY A 197 -2.16 -5.10 -16.86
C GLY A 197 -2.06 -4.75 -15.38
N LEU A 198 -2.89 -3.82 -14.87
CA LEU A 198 -2.74 -3.30 -13.51
C LEU A 198 -2.64 -4.37 -12.44
N ALA A 199 -3.31 -5.51 -12.59
CA ALA A 199 -3.12 -6.65 -11.69
C ALA A 199 -1.66 -7.12 -11.70
N GLY A 200 -1.08 -7.47 -12.85
CA GLY A 200 0.34 -7.86 -12.93
C GLY A 200 1.32 -6.80 -12.43
N LEU A 201 1.02 -5.52 -12.62
CA LEU A 201 1.84 -4.45 -12.07
C LEU A 201 1.63 -4.25 -10.57
N LEU A 202 0.40 -4.25 -10.06
CA LEU A 202 0.09 -4.15 -8.63
C LEU A 202 0.71 -5.33 -7.89
N LEU A 203 0.49 -6.55 -8.39
CA LEU A 203 1.12 -7.78 -7.93
C LEU A 203 2.67 -7.63 -7.98
N GLY A 204 3.24 -7.08 -9.07
CA GLY A 204 4.69 -6.83 -9.18
C GLY A 204 5.27 -5.74 -8.28
N THR A 205 4.52 -4.68 -8.03
CA THR A 205 4.93 -3.53 -7.20
C THR A 205 4.77 -3.82 -5.71
N LEU A 206 3.76 -4.61 -5.33
CA LEU A 206 3.63 -5.17 -3.98
C LEU A 206 4.74 -6.19 -3.71
N MET A 207 5.26 -6.86 -4.75
CA MET A 207 6.41 -7.77 -4.67
C MET A 207 7.78 -7.10 -4.92
N LEU A 208 7.84 -5.76 -4.95
CA LEU A 208 9.08 -4.99 -5.12
C LEU A 208 9.92 -5.34 -6.37
N HIS A 209 9.36 -6.04 -7.37
CA HIS A 209 10.04 -6.41 -8.61
C HIS A 209 9.13 -6.26 -9.84
N PRO A 210 9.15 -5.10 -10.51
CA PRO A 210 8.28 -4.78 -11.65
C PRO A 210 8.41 -5.74 -12.84
N LEU A 211 9.62 -6.27 -13.09
CA LEU A 211 9.90 -7.21 -14.19
C LEU A 211 9.32 -8.61 -13.90
N LEU A 212 9.34 -9.04 -12.63
CA LEU A 212 8.77 -10.32 -12.21
C LEU A 212 7.23 -10.30 -12.23
N GLY A 213 6.61 -9.21 -11.76
CA GLY A 213 5.15 -9.06 -11.85
C GLY A 213 4.62 -8.93 -13.27
N ALA A 214 5.38 -8.27 -14.16
CA ALA A 214 5.07 -8.24 -15.58
C ALA A 214 5.18 -9.64 -16.22
N ALA A 215 6.19 -10.45 -15.84
CA ALA A 215 6.36 -11.82 -16.32
C ALA A 215 5.25 -12.77 -15.83
N VAL A 216 4.85 -12.69 -14.55
CA VAL A 216 3.75 -13.48 -13.98
C VAL A 216 2.39 -13.05 -14.57
N GLY A 217 2.17 -11.74 -14.74
CA GLY A 217 0.98 -11.21 -15.40
C GLY A 217 0.87 -11.61 -16.87
N ALA A 218 1.98 -11.70 -17.60
CA ALA A 218 2.02 -12.21 -18.96
C ALA A 218 1.75 -13.72 -19.03
N ALA A 219 2.27 -14.52 -18.09
CA ALA A 219 2.07 -15.97 -18.04
C ALA A 219 0.60 -16.34 -17.73
N ALA A 220 -0.04 -15.62 -16.80
CA ALA A 220 -1.45 -15.81 -16.47
C ALA A 220 -2.39 -15.41 -17.62
N GLY A 221 -1.99 -14.45 -18.46
CA GLY A 221 -2.80 -13.97 -19.59
C GLY A 221 -2.67 -14.76 -20.90
N ALA A 222 -1.60 -15.55 -21.09
CA ALA A 222 -1.31 -16.16 -22.39
C ALA A 222 -1.36 -17.70 -22.44
N ALA A 223 -1.11 -18.44 -21.35
CA ALA A 223 -1.24 -19.90 -21.32
C ALA A 223 -1.21 -20.45 -19.88
N SER A 224 -2.28 -21.13 -19.46
CA SER A 224 -2.38 -21.81 -18.16
C SER A 224 -1.40 -22.98 -17.97
N SER A 225 -0.74 -23.46 -19.03
CA SER A 225 0.13 -24.64 -19.01
C SER A 225 1.64 -24.35 -18.84
N ALA A 226 2.07 -23.09 -18.87
CA ALA A 226 3.49 -22.72 -18.68
C ALA A 226 3.83 -22.29 -17.24
N LEU A 227 2.80 -22.17 -16.39
CA LEU A 227 2.93 -21.68 -15.01
C LEU A 227 3.91 -22.52 -14.16
N PRO A 228 3.91 -23.87 -14.19
CA PRO A 228 4.80 -24.67 -13.35
C PRO A 228 6.29 -24.52 -13.69
N ALA A 229 6.63 -24.39 -14.98
CA ALA A 229 8.03 -24.31 -15.44
C ALA A 229 8.67 -22.93 -15.20
N LEU A 230 7.86 -21.88 -15.08
CA LEU A 230 8.32 -20.53 -14.73
C LEU A 230 8.53 -20.36 -13.22
N LEU A 231 7.86 -21.17 -12.39
CA LEU A 231 7.97 -21.15 -10.93
C LEU A 231 9.29 -21.77 -10.43
N ASP A 232 9.82 -22.79 -11.11
CA ASP A 232 11.04 -23.52 -10.70
C ASP A 232 12.36 -22.79 -10.99
N HIS A 233 12.39 -21.83 -11.92
CA HIS A 233 13.65 -21.19 -12.35
C HIS A 233 13.87 -19.77 -11.82
N VAL A 234 12.87 -19.17 -11.18
CA VAL A 234 12.92 -17.75 -10.79
C VAL A 234 12.84 -17.54 -9.27
N GLY A 235 12.71 -18.61 -8.47
CA GLY A 235 12.69 -18.47 -7.01
C GLY A 235 11.56 -17.55 -6.52
N ILE A 236 10.44 -17.53 -7.25
CA ILE A 236 9.24 -16.80 -6.90
C ILE A 236 8.55 -17.63 -5.82
N GLU A 237 8.91 -17.36 -4.58
CA GLU A 237 8.37 -18.16 -3.49
C GLU A 237 6.87 -17.88 -3.33
N ASN A 238 6.17 -18.99 -3.12
CA ASN A 238 4.74 -19.20 -3.00
C ASN A 238 3.98 -18.27 -2.02
N ASP A 239 4.62 -17.29 -1.37
CA ASP A 239 4.09 -16.62 -0.19
C ASP A 239 3.12 -15.49 -0.48
N PHE A 240 3.24 -14.81 -1.62
CA PHE A 240 2.31 -13.72 -1.98
C PHE A 240 0.99 -14.21 -2.58
N LEU A 241 1.04 -15.21 -3.47
CA LEU A 241 -0.18 -15.88 -3.90
C LEU A 241 -0.83 -16.59 -2.71
N ARG A 242 -0.03 -17.08 -1.74
CA ARG A 242 -0.52 -17.57 -0.46
C ARG A 242 -1.13 -16.45 0.39
N GLU A 243 -0.54 -15.27 0.51
CA GLU A 243 -1.06 -14.14 1.30
C GLU A 243 -2.33 -13.53 0.70
N LEU A 244 -2.35 -13.27 -0.61
CA LEU A 244 -3.57 -12.81 -1.31
C LEU A 244 -4.65 -13.89 -1.30
N SER A 245 -4.29 -15.17 -1.44
CA SER A 245 -5.24 -16.28 -1.28
C SER A 245 -5.59 -16.59 0.19
N CYS A 246 -4.81 -16.13 1.17
CA CYS A 246 -5.15 -16.17 2.59
C CYS A 246 -6.11 -15.04 2.96
N MET A 247 -6.00 -13.89 2.30
CA MET A 247 -6.95 -12.78 2.44
C MET A 247 -8.30 -13.11 1.79
N LEU A 248 -8.31 -13.89 0.70
CA LEU A 248 -9.54 -14.31 0.01
C LEU A 248 -9.97 -15.71 0.43
N THR A 249 -11.16 -15.84 1.02
CA THR A 249 -11.74 -17.18 1.24
C THR A 249 -11.99 -17.90 -0.09
N PRO A 250 -11.88 -19.24 -0.18
CA PRO A 250 -12.23 -19.95 -1.41
C PRO A 250 -13.66 -19.61 -1.87
N GLY A 251 -13.82 -19.21 -3.13
CA GLY A 251 -15.09 -18.73 -3.69
C GLY A 251 -15.30 -17.21 -3.62
N ALA A 252 -14.43 -16.48 -2.90
CA ALA A 252 -14.42 -15.02 -2.86
C ALA A 252 -13.64 -14.42 -4.04
N ALA A 253 -13.90 -13.14 -4.29
CA ALA A 253 -13.25 -12.38 -5.36
C ALA A 253 -12.86 -10.98 -4.87
N ALA A 254 -11.78 -10.42 -5.39
CA ALA A 254 -11.39 -9.04 -5.18
C ALA A 254 -11.45 -8.26 -6.49
N LEU A 255 -12.08 -7.09 -6.47
CA LEU A 255 -12.06 -6.13 -7.56
C LEU A 255 -10.98 -5.08 -7.30
N PHE A 256 -10.06 -4.95 -8.24
CA PHE A 256 -9.04 -3.92 -8.29
C PHE A 256 -9.48 -2.84 -9.27
N VAL A 257 -9.54 -1.59 -8.81
CA VAL A 257 -9.95 -0.45 -9.64
C VAL A 257 -8.96 0.69 -9.44
N LEU A 258 -8.47 1.25 -10.54
CA LEU A 258 -7.67 2.47 -10.55
C LEU A 258 -8.46 3.58 -11.22
N VAL A 259 -8.65 4.70 -10.53
CA VAL A 259 -9.50 5.82 -10.98
C VAL A 259 -8.75 7.14 -10.86
N GLU A 260 -8.81 8.03 -11.84
CA GLU A 260 -8.00 9.27 -11.79
C GLU A 260 -8.53 10.28 -10.76
N GLU A 261 -9.83 10.56 -10.82
CA GLU A 261 -10.53 11.44 -9.88
C GLU A 261 -11.96 10.92 -9.71
N PRO A 262 -12.34 10.35 -8.55
CA PRO A 262 -13.70 9.91 -8.35
C PRO A 262 -14.60 11.12 -8.15
N GLU A 263 -15.53 11.39 -9.07
CA GLU A 263 -16.74 12.15 -8.73
C GLU A 263 -17.51 11.32 -7.69
N SER A 264 -17.24 11.60 -6.41
CA SER A 264 -17.54 10.66 -5.32
C SER A 264 -19.03 10.35 -5.22
N ARG A 265 -19.91 11.35 -5.39
CA ARG A 265 -21.33 11.17 -5.12
C ARG A 265 -22.05 10.24 -6.11
N PRO A 266 -21.91 10.40 -7.45
CA PRO A 266 -22.35 9.41 -8.43
C PRO A 266 -21.96 7.97 -8.15
N VAL A 267 -20.69 7.77 -7.80
CA VAL A 267 -20.10 6.46 -7.59
C VAL A 267 -20.70 5.83 -6.34
N LEU A 268 -20.72 6.57 -5.22
CA LEU A 268 -21.23 6.11 -3.93
C LEU A 268 -22.71 5.73 -4.01
N GLU A 269 -23.55 6.50 -4.70
CA GLU A 269 -24.97 6.16 -4.89
C GLU A 269 -25.15 4.88 -5.71
N ARG A 270 -24.29 4.66 -6.72
CA ARG A 270 -24.40 3.50 -7.61
C ARG A 270 -23.98 2.20 -6.94
N ILE A 271 -22.91 2.25 -6.15
CA ILE A 271 -22.39 1.07 -5.44
C ILE A 271 -23.10 0.83 -4.11
N LYS A 272 -24.10 1.65 -3.79
CA LYS A 272 -24.77 1.63 -2.50
C LYS A 272 -25.43 0.28 -2.24
N GLY A 273 -25.04 -0.37 -1.14
CA GLY A 273 -25.62 -1.65 -0.72
C GLY A 273 -25.24 -2.85 -1.59
N LEU A 274 -24.26 -2.71 -2.49
CA LEU A 274 -23.71 -3.85 -3.23
C LEU A 274 -22.88 -4.79 -2.34
N GLY A 275 -22.53 -4.33 -1.13
CA GLY A 275 -21.69 -5.07 -0.20
C GLY A 275 -20.21 -5.01 -0.58
N GLY A 276 -19.41 -5.74 0.19
CA GLY A 276 -17.97 -5.84 0.00
C GLY A 276 -17.15 -5.07 1.03
N LYS A 277 -15.87 -5.40 1.12
CA LYS A 277 -14.92 -4.85 2.10
C LYS A 277 -13.75 -4.21 1.38
N VAL A 278 -13.48 -2.94 1.68
CA VAL A 278 -12.26 -2.28 1.20
C VAL A 278 -11.06 -2.92 1.91
N LEU A 279 -10.20 -3.58 1.14
CA LEU A 279 -8.98 -4.20 1.65
C LEU A 279 -7.81 -3.23 1.60
N ILE A 280 -7.65 -2.55 0.47
CA ILE A 280 -6.53 -1.66 0.19
C ILE A 280 -7.06 -0.45 -0.57
N THR A 281 -6.70 0.74 -0.11
CA THR A 281 -6.95 1.96 -0.87
C THR A 281 -5.87 3.03 -0.69
N THR A 282 -5.70 3.86 -1.72
CA THR A 282 -4.91 5.11 -1.66
C THR A 282 -5.79 6.35 -1.44
N LEU A 283 -7.09 6.18 -1.21
CA LEU A 283 -8.00 7.24 -0.79
C LEU A 283 -7.62 7.75 0.60
N SER A 284 -8.09 8.95 0.97
CA SER A 284 -7.96 9.44 2.34
C SER A 284 -8.82 8.61 3.30
N ARG A 285 -8.47 8.56 4.59
CA ARG A 285 -9.23 7.80 5.60
C ARG A 285 -10.72 8.15 5.60
N ARG A 286 -11.05 9.44 5.47
CA ARG A 286 -12.44 9.90 5.36
C ARG A 286 -13.14 9.34 4.12
N ALA A 287 -12.47 9.35 2.97
CA ALA A 287 -13.02 8.83 1.72
C ALA A 287 -13.15 7.30 1.74
N GLU A 288 -12.19 6.59 2.35
CA GLU A 288 -12.29 5.14 2.59
C GLU A 288 -13.49 4.78 3.46
N LEU A 289 -13.69 5.47 4.59
CA LEU A 289 -14.86 5.27 5.45
C LEU A 289 -16.17 5.57 4.71
N THR A 290 -16.20 6.65 3.93
CA THR A 290 -17.38 7.01 3.11
C THR A 290 -17.68 5.93 2.06
N LEU A 291 -16.64 5.40 1.40
CA LEU A 291 -16.74 4.32 0.44
C LEU A 291 -17.27 3.04 1.09
N GLN A 292 -16.70 2.65 2.23
CA GLN A 292 -17.14 1.46 2.96
C GLN A 292 -18.60 1.60 3.44
N ALA A 293 -19.00 2.77 3.95
CA ALA A 293 -20.38 3.05 4.35
C ALA A 293 -21.35 2.91 3.16
N ALA A 294 -20.99 3.45 1.99
CA ALA A 294 -21.79 3.29 0.79
C ALA A 294 -21.94 1.80 0.40
N LEU A 295 -20.85 1.03 0.37
CA LEU A 295 -20.89 -0.41 0.09
C LEU A 295 -21.82 -1.15 1.07
N ASN A 296 -21.84 -0.76 2.34
CA ASN A 296 -22.74 -1.29 3.37
C ASN A 296 -24.22 -0.85 3.20
N GLY A 297 -24.50 0.13 2.34
CA GLY A 297 -25.83 0.70 2.15
C GLY A 297 -26.17 1.85 3.11
N GLU A 298 -25.19 2.31 3.89
CA GLU A 298 -25.35 3.40 4.86
C GLU A 298 -25.40 4.76 4.16
N GLY A 299 -26.07 5.75 4.77
CA GLY A 299 -26.02 7.14 4.31
C GLY A 299 -24.69 7.80 4.67
N PRO A 300 -24.28 8.89 4.01
CA PRO A 300 -23.09 9.62 4.42
C PRO A 300 -23.28 10.08 5.88
N GLU A 301 -22.45 9.59 6.80
CA GLU A 301 -22.43 10.10 8.16
C GLU A 301 -22.21 11.61 8.11
N THR A 302 -23.22 12.34 8.57
CA THR A 302 -23.14 13.79 8.74
C THR A 302 -22.36 14.01 10.04
N PRO A 303 -21.34 14.88 10.06
CA PRO A 303 -20.48 15.07 11.23
C PRO A 303 -21.26 15.52 12.46
#